data_AF-A0A495Z9Y5-F1
#
_entry.id   AF-A0A495Z9Y5-F1
#
_cell.length_a   1.000
_cell.length_b   1.000
_cell.length_c   1.000
_cell.angle_alpha   90.00
_cell.angle_beta   90.00
_cell.angle_gamma   90.00
#
_symmetry.space_group_name_H-M   'P 1'
#
loop_
_entity.id
_entity.type
_entity.pdbx_description
1 polymer ?
#
loop_
_entity_poly.entity_id
_entity_poly.type
_entity_poly.pdbx_seq_one_letter_code
_entity_poly.pdbx_strand_id
1 'polypeptide(L)'
;MAHAYTPGLKVAAGTTIRNERRLPIAGEVIVQVGNKIDAEDVVAKASLPGNVQLVNIANLLSIPTEDIRDYMLKSEGEPVGKDEIIGETKGLFGLFKSQARAPIDGTIETISEITGQVIIREAPIPVNVMGHISGSIVEIIASEGAIVEAYGTYIQGIFGVGGETVGALEVVVDSPDAPLTKDLVQPAHRDKILCGGAVVGNDAIQEAIRQGIKGIIVGGIHDSDLRDLLGYELGVAITGSESLGLTLVVTEGFGEISMAARTFDLLKAQAGMMTSINGATQIRAGVVRPEIIIPVEVQAETVDANLAGDALNIGTPIRIIREPYFGQLGRVCALPVELQELETEAKVRVLEVELEDGNRVVLPRANVEIIEV
;
A
#
# COMPACT_ATOMS: atom_id res chain seq x y z
N MET A 1 15.28 4.04 27.35
CA MET A 1 15.75 2.98 26.42
C MET A 1 15.86 3.62 25.05
N ALA A 2 17.05 3.63 24.46
CA ALA A 2 17.28 4.33 23.20
C ALA A 2 17.25 3.29 22.08
N HIS A 3 16.20 3.30 21.27
CA HIS A 3 16.12 2.52 20.05
C HIS A 3 17.27 2.94 19.12
N ALA A 4 18.08 1.98 18.67
CA ALA A 4 18.91 2.20 17.51
C ALA A 4 17.95 2.40 16.32
N TYR A 5 18.13 3.48 15.57
CA TYR A 5 17.48 3.60 14.27
C TYR A 5 18.26 2.68 13.34
N THR A 6 17.86 1.42 13.28
CA THR A 6 18.31 0.50 12.24
C THR A 6 17.34 0.68 11.08
N PRO A 7 17.73 1.28 9.95
CA PRO A 7 16.92 1.26 8.75
C PRO A 7 17.00 -0.16 8.17
N GLY A 8 16.32 -1.09 8.83
CA GLY A 8 16.16 -2.48 8.41
C GLY A 8 14.69 -2.78 8.15
N LEU A 9 14.43 -3.70 7.22
CA LEU A 9 13.10 -4.24 6.99
C LEU A 9 12.70 -5.06 8.23
N LYS A 10 11.49 -4.87 8.75
CA LYS A 10 11.01 -5.64 9.90
C LYS A 10 10.57 -7.03 9.44
N VAL A 11 11.14 -8.08 10.06
CA VAL A 11 10.75 -9.48 9.88
C VAL A 11 10.48 -10.10 11.24
N ALA A 12 9.21 -10.26 11.60
CA ALA A 12 8.77 -10.78 12.88
C ALA A 12 7.83 -11.98 12.70
N ALA A 13 8.15 -13.11 13.32
CA ALA A 13 7.28 -14.29 13.35
C ALA A 13 5.99 -14.07 14.15
N GLY A 14 6.03 -13.14 15.12
CA GLY A 14 4.91 -12.79 15.97
C GLY A 14 5.08 -11.37 16.51
N THR A 15 4.13 -10.50 16.18
CA THR A 15 4.07 -9.13 16.71
C THR A 15 2.62 -8.70 16.75
N THR A 16 2.28 -7.81 17.68
CA THR A 16 1.03 -7.05 17.57
C THR A 16 1.16 -6.08 16.40
N ILE A 17 0.15 -6.06 15.56
CA ILE A 17 0.01 -5.26 14.35
C ILE A 17 -1.21 -4.40 14.55
N ARG A 18 -1.07 -3.08 14.38
CA ARG A 18 -2.16 -2.13 14.38
C ARG A 18 -2.25 -1.53 12.98
N ASN A 19 -3.28 -1.92 12.25
CA ASN A 19 -3.52 -1.43 10.90
C ASN A 19 -4.61 -0.35 10.96
N GLU A 20 -4.23 0.88 10.63
CA GLU A 20 -5.15 2.02 10.57
C GLU A 20 -5.94 1.96 9.26
N ARG A 21 -7.27 1.89 9.40
CA ARG A 21 -8.21 1.79 8.28
C ARG A 21 -8.98 3.09 8.17
N ARG A 22 -8.53 4.00 7.29
CA ARG A 22 -9.01 5.38 7.23
C ARG A 22 -9.55 5.76 5.85
N LEU A 23 -10.70 6.43 5.84
CA LEU A 23 -11.32 7.01 4.66
C LEU A 23 -10.55 8.26 4.19
N PRO A 24 -10.54 8.53 2.87
CA PRO A 24 -9.92 9.75 2.33
C PRO A 24 -10.75 11.02 2.60
N ILE A 25 -12.01 10.87 2.99
CA ILE A 25 -12.94 11.94 3.34
C ILE A 25 -13.80 11.51 4.53
N ALA A 26 -14.44 12.46 5.20
CA ALA A 26 -15.41 12.14 6.25
C ALA A 26 -16.54 11.26 5.70
N GLY A 27 -16.93 10.24 6.47
CA GLY A 27 -17.95 9.26 6.14
C GLY A 27 -18.51 8.58 7.39
N GLU A 28 -18.96 7.34 7.21
CA GLU A 28 -19.61 6.53 8.23
C GLU A 28 -18.69 5.37 8.63
N VAL A 29 -18.36 5.29 9.92
CA VAL A 29 -17.70 4.11 10.49
C VAL A 29 -18.78 3.12 10.90
N ILE A 30 -18.73 1.91 10.35
CA ILE A 30 -19.82 0.92 10.50
C ILE A 30 -19.47 -0.22 11.48
N VAL A 31 -18.31 -0.13 12.13
CA VAL A 31 -17.84 -1.05 13.17
C VAL A 31 -17.74 -0.35 14.53
N GLN A 32 -17.55 -1.14 15.59
CA GLN A 32 -17.40 -0.67 16.97
C GLN A 32 -16.18 -1.32 17.64
N VAL A 33 -15.62 -0.64 18.64
CA VAL A 33 -14.55 -1.20 19.49
C VAL A 33 -14.98 -2.55 20.06
N GLY A 34 -14.10 -3.55 19.97
CA GLY A 34 -14.33 -4.92 20.39
C GLY A 34 -14.97 -5.83 19.33
N ASN A 35 -15.39 -5.30 18.17
CA ASN A 35 -15.79 -6.16 17.05
C ASN A 35 -14.60 -6.99 16.57
N LYS A 36 -14.85 -8.28 16.30
CA LYS A 36 -13.96 -9.12 15.51
C LYS A 36 -14.39 -9.02 14.05
N ILE A 37 -13.44 -8.82 13.17
CA ILE A 37 -13.69 -8.66 11.73
C ILE A 37 -12.78 -9.58 10.93
N ASP A 38 -13.23 -9.95 9.74
CA ASP A 38 -12.39 -10.54 8.70
C ASP A 38 -11.73 -9.45 7.85
N ALA A 39 -10.63 -9.81 7.19
CA ALA A 39 -9.85 -8.89 6.37
C ALA A 39 -10.66 -8.21 5.24
N GLU A 40 -11.67 -8.90 4.70
CA GLU A 40 -12.52 -8.41 3.61
C GLU A 40 -13.79 -7.69 4.11
N ASP A 41 -14.01 -7.58 5.43
CA ASP A 41 -15.13 -6.81 5.98
C ASP A 41 -14.96 -5.31 5.77
N VAL A 42 -16.06 -4.61 5.51
CA VAL A 42 -16.06 -3.14 5.40
C VAL A 42 -16.00 -2.54 6.80
N VAL A 43 -15.01 -1.69 7.06
CA VAL A 43 -14.81 -0.98 8.33
C VAL A 43 -15.49 0.38 8.32
N ALA A 44 -15.34 1.10 7.21
CA ALA A 44 -15.91 2.43 7.03
C ALA A 44 -16.26 2.66 5.56
N LYS A 45 -17.22 3.54 5.31
CA LYS A 45 -17.68 3.89 3.96
C LYS A 45 -17.93 5.39 3.82
N ALA A 46 -17.70 5.92 2.62
CA ALA A 46 -18.01 7.29 2.24
C ALA A 46 -18.55 7.33 0.81
N SER A 47 -18.95 8.53 0.37
CA SER A 47 -19.33 8.77 -1.03
C SER A 47 -18.59 10.00 -1.51
N LEU A 48 -17.66 9.79 -2.44
CA LEU A 48 -16.96 10.89 -3.11
C LEU A 48 -17.95 11.61 -4.04
N PRO A 49 -17.86 12.94 -4.15
CA PRO A 49 -18.62 13.67 -5.16
C PRO A 49 -18.31 13.11 -6.56
N GLY A 50 -19.35 12.88 -7.37
CA GLY A 50 -19.17 12.52 -8.77
C GLY A 50 -18.49 13.64 -9.55
N ASN A 51 -17.89 13.30 -10.70
CA ASN A 51 -17.23 14.30 -11.54
C ASN A 51 -18.25 15.32 -12.04
N VAL A 52 -17.75 16.51 -12.39
CA VAL A 52 -18.58 17.59 -12.93
C VAL A 52 -18.25 17.82 -14.40
N GLN A 53 -19.30 18.06 -15.19
CA GLN A 53 -19.20 18.52 -16.57
C GLN A 53 -19.90 19.86 -16.71
N LEU A 54 -19.23 20.79 -17.40
CA LEU A 54 -19.73 22.14 -17.66
C LEU A 54 -20.32 22.17 -19.06
N VAL A 55 -21.58 22.59 -19.17
CA VAL A 55 -22.27 22.77 -20.45
C VAL A 55 -22.60 24.24 -20.65
N ASN A 56 -22.04 24.85 -21.70
CA ASN A 56 -22.31 26.25 -22.03
C ASN A 56 -23.62 26.40 -22.82
N ILE A 57 -24.75 26.41 -22.11
CA ILE A 57 -26.09 26.49 -22.70
C ILE A 57 -26.28 27.81 -23.44
N ALA A 58 -25.81 28.94 -22.89
CA ALA A 58 -25.98 30.24 -23.54
C ALA A 58 -25.31 30.27 -24.92
N ASN A 59 -24.11 29.68 -25.04
CA ASN A 59 -23.42 29.55 -26.32
C ASN A 59 -24.13 28.56 -27.26
N LEU A 60 -24.52 27.37 -26.77
CA LEU A 60 -25.18 26.34 -27.57
C LEU A 60 -26.54 26.79 -28.13
N LEU A 61 -27.28 27.59 -27.36
CA LEU A 61 -28.59 28.11 -27.75
C LEU A 61 -28.52 29.50 -28.38
N SER A 62 -27.36 30.16 -28.37
CA SER A 62 -27.16 31.54 -28.84
C SER A 62 -28.09 32.56 -28.16
N ILE A 63 -28.14 32.51 -26.83
CA ILE A 63 -28.97 33.38 -25.98
C ILE A 63 -28.11 34.20 -25.01
N PRO A 64 -28.60 35.34 -24.48
CA PRO A 64 -27.98 36.03 -23.35
C PRO A 64 -27.84 35.10 -22.13
N THR A 65 -26.78 35.28 -21.34
CA THR A 65 -26.53 34.42 -20.17
C THR A 65 -27.60 34.58 -19.10
N GLU A 66 -28.12 35.80 -18.93
CA GLU A 66 -29.20 36.15 -18.00
C GLU A 66 -30.53 35.45 -18.31
N ASP A 67 -30.76 35.08 -19.57
CA ASP A 67 -32.01 34.45 -20.00
C ASP A 67 -31.97 32.91 -19.89
N ILE A 68 -30.82 32.31 -19.55
CA ILE A 68 -30.62 30.85 -19.61
C ILE A 68 -31.75 30.03 -18.97
N ARG A 69 -32.30 30.48 -17.83
CA ARG A 69 -33.37 29.75 -17.12
C ARG A 69 -34.65 29.63 -17.93
N ASP A 70 -34.97 30.59 -18.78
CA ASP A 70 -36.17 30.58 -19.63
C ASP A 70 -36.10 29.52 -20.74
N TYR A 71 -34.89 29.02 -21.02
CA TYR A 71 -34.60 28.06 -22.07
C TYR A 71 -34.24 26.68 -21.53
N MET A 72 -34.12 26.52 -20.22
CA MET A 72 -33.86 25.23 -19.58
C MET A 72 -35.14 24.38 -19.51
N LEU A 73 -35.01 23.10 -19.84
CA LEU A 73 -36.08 22.10 -19.74
C LEU A 73 -36.05 21.32 -18.41
N LYS A 74 -34.98 21.51 -17.63
CA LYS A 74 -34.69 20.79 -16.38
C LYS A 74 -34.18 21.79 -15.35
N SER A 75 -34.59 21.60 -14.10
CA SER A 75 -34.20 22.45 -12.98
C SER A 75 -32.99 21.90 -12.22
N GLU A 76 -32.40 22.73 -11.36
CA GLU A 76 -31.41 22.27 -10.38
C GLU A 76 -32.01 21.16 -9.49
N GLY A 77 -31.25 20.11 -9.24
CA GLY A 77 -31.66 18.89 -8.54
C GLY A 77 -32.33 17.83 -9.42
N GLU A 78 -32.65 18.13 -10.68
CA GLU A 78 -33.25 17.13 -11.58
C GLU A 78 -32.21 16.22 -12.26
N PRO A 79 -32.51 14.91 -12.40
CA PRO A 79 -31.66 13.99 -13.11
C PRO A 79 -31.75 14.20 -14.63
N VAL A 80 -30.62 13.94 -15.29
CA VAL A 80 -30.47 14.00 -16.75
C VAL A 80 -29.73 12.76 -17.24
N GLY A 81 -30.16 12.22 -18.37
CA GLY A 81 -29.46 11.18 -19.11
C GLY A 81 -28.51 11.76 -20.15
N LYS A 82 -27.48 11.01 -20.53
CA LYS A 82 -26.61 11.38 -21.65
C LYS A 82 -27.43 11.59 -22.93
N ASP A 83 -27.10 12.65 -23.66
CA ASP A 83 -27.75 13.13 -24.87
C ASP A 83 -29.21 13.61 -24.69
N GLU A 84 -29.74 13.63 -23.45
CA GLU A 84 -31.04 14.21 -23.13
C GLU A 84 -31.02 15.71 -23.42
N ILE A 85 -32.11 16.23 -24.00
CA ILE A 85 -32.26 17.67 -24.25
C ILE A 85 -32.55 18.35 -22.91
N ILE A 86 -31.64 19.22 -22.49
CA ILE A 86 -31.71 19.94 -21.22
C ILE A 86 -32.06 21.42 -21.40
N GLY A 87 -31.98 21.93 -22.63
CA GLY A 87 -32.45 23.26 -22.98
C GLY A 87 -32.80 23.38 -24.46
N GLU A 88 -33.77 24.22 -24.80
CA GLU A 88 -34.19 24.48 -26.17
C GLU A 88 -34.69 25.90 -26.40
N THR A 89 -34.52 26.41 -27.63
CA THR A 89 -35.14 27.67 -28.05
C THR A 89 -36.58 27.46 -28.54
N LYS A 90 -37.43 28.47 -28.36
CA LYS A 90 -38.85 28.42 -28.79
C LYS A 90 -39.02 28.35 -30.32
N GLY A 91 -38.01 28.78 -31.10
CA GLY A 91 -38.02 28.81 -32.57
C GLY A 91 -39.02 29.80 -33.17
N LEU A 92 -39.05 29.93 -34.50
CA LEU A 92 -40.08 30.70 -35.23
C LEU A 92 -41.23 29.76 -35.60
N PHE A 93 -42.42 29.97 -35.04
CA PHE A 93 -43.59 29.07 -35.24
C PHE A 93 -43.29 27.58 -34.93
N GLY A 94 -42.34 27.30 -34.05
CA GLY A 94 -41.91 25.93 -33.70
C GLY A 94 -40.88 25.30 -34.65
N LEU A 95 -40.42 26.02 -35.68
CA LEU A 95 -39.37 25.59 -36.60
C LEU A 95 -38.00 26.16 -36.17
N PHE A 96 -36.90 25.47 -36.54
CA PHE A 96 -35.51 25.88 -36.27
C PHE A 96 -35.14 26.06 -34.80
N LYS A 97 -35.51 25.10 -33.94
CA LYS A 97 -35.08 25.10 -32.53
C LYS A 97 -33.59 24.72 -32.42
N SER A 98 -32.84 25.47 -31.63
CA SER A 98 -31.53 25.05 -31.14
C SER A 98 -31.73 24.23 -29.88
N GLN A 99 -30.91 23.19 -29.70
CA GLN A 99 -31.01 22.27 -28.56
C GLN A 99 -29.65 22.13 -27.89
N ALA A 100 -29.66 22.15 -26.57
CA ALA A 100 -28.53 21.80 -25.74
C ALA A 100 -28.80 20.43 -25.10
N ARG A 101 -27.79 19.56 -25.11
CA ARG A 101 -27.88 18.19 -24.64
C ARG A 101 -26.90 17.94 -23.49
N ALA A 102 -27.29 17.09 -22.55
CA ALA A 102 -26.40 16.64 -21.48
C ALA A 102 -25.27 15.76 -22.07
N PRO A 103 -23.99 16.02 -21.76
CA PRO A 103 -22.87 15.21 -22.25
C PRO A 103 -22.69 13.90 -21.49
N ILE A 104 -23.30 13.78 -20.30
CA ILE A 104 -23.17 12.67 -19.35
C ILE A 104 -24.51 12.41 -18.66
N ASP A 105 -24.65 11.21 -18.08
CA ASP A 105 -25.69 10.93 -17.09
C ASP A 105 -25.34 11.64 -15.78
N GLY A 106 -26.33 12.25 -15.12
CA GLY A 106 -26.08 12.98 -13.87
C GLY A 106 -27.27 13.74 -13.34
N THR A 107 -26.99 14.76 -12.53
CA THR A 107 -27.97 15.70 -11.97
C THR A 107 -27.53 17.13 -12.25
N ILE A 108 -28.48 18.01 -12.60
CA ILE A 108 -28.19 19.44 -12.73
C ILE A 108 -27.90 20.00 -11.34
N GLU A 109 -26.65 20.37 -11.09
CA GLU A 109 -26.22 20.90 -9.80
C GLU A 109 -26.43 22.42 -9.72
N THR A 110 -26.16 23.15 -10.80
CA THR A 110 -26.24 24.61 -10.82
C THR A 110 -26.51 25.11 -12.22
N ILE A 111 -27.38 26.11 -12.33
CA ILE A 111 -27.65 26.88 -13.54
C ILE A 111 -27.18 28.32 -13.28
N SER A 112 -26.08 28.72 -13.93
CA SER A 112 -25.45 30.03 -13.72
C SER A 112 -25.90 31.03 -14.79
N GLU A 113 -26.68 32.03 -14.38
CA GLU A 113 -27.07 33.19 -15.21
C GLU A 113 -25.90 34.14 -15.49
N ILE A 114 -24.84 34.07 -14.68
CA ILE A 114 -23.64 34.90 -14.84
C ILE A 114 -22.75 34.36 -15.97
N THR A 115 -22.53 33.05 -16.00
CA THR A 115 -21.63 32.41 -16.98
C THR A 115 -22.39 31.81 -18.17
N GLY A 116 -23.71 31.65 -18.07
CA GLY A 116 -24.52 30.94 -19.07
C GLY A 116 -24.22 29.44 -19.13
N GLN A 117 -23.71 28.87 -18.04
CA GLN A 117 -23.30 27.48 -17.95
C GLN A 117 -24.17 26.69 -16.97
N VAL A 118 -24.34 25.41 -17.28
CA VAL A 118 -24.95 24.42 -16.40
C VAL A 118 -23.89 23.44 -15.95
N ILE A 119 -23.84 23.18 -14.65
CA ILE A 119 -23.00 22.15 -14.05
C ILE A 119 -23.84 20.89 -13.93
N ILE A 120 -23.39 19.79 -14.55
CA ILE A 120 -23.96 18.46 -14.40
C ILE A 120 -22.99 17.62 -13.60
N ARG A 121 -23.47 17.03 -12.50
CA ARG A 121 -22.68 16.17 -11.62
C ARG A 121 -23.07 14.71 -11.82
N GLU A 122 -22.08 13.84 -12.02
CA GLU A 122 -22.27 12.39 -12.04
C GLU A 122 -22.75 11.86 -10.67
N ALA A 123 -23.25 10.62 -10.65
CA ALA A 123 -23.60 9.98 -9.39
C ALA A 123 -22.39 9.93 -8.42
N PRO A 124 -22.62 10.03 -7.10
CA PRO A 124 -21.54 9.87 -6.11
C PRO A 124 -20.82 8.52 -6.26
N ILE A 125 -19.49 8.54 -6.06
CA ILE A 125 -18.65 7.36 -6.18
C ILE A 125 -18.49 6.74 -4.78
N PRO A 126 -19.01 5.52 -4.53
CA PRO A 126 -18.88 4.88 -3.23
C PRO A 126 -17.42 4.52 -2.94
N VAL A 127 -16.98 4.75 -1.70
CA VAL A 127 -15.66 4.36 -1.21
C VAL A 127 -15.83 3.54 0.04
N ASN A 128 -15.29 2.32 0.04
CA ASN A 128 -15.25 1.45 1.21
C ASN A 128 -13.81 1.24 1.62
N VAL A 129 -13.56 1.25 2.91
CA VAL A 129 -12.28 0.84 3.50
C VAL A 129 -12.49 -0.52 4.13
N MET A 130 -11.80 -1.52 3.60
CA MET A 130 -11.81 -2.88 4.13
C MET A 130 -10.96 -3.00 5.39
N GLY A 131 -11.17 -4.05 6.18
CA GLY A 131 -10.36 -4.38 7.36
C GLY A 131 -8.88 -4.60 7.05
N HIS A 132 -8.59 -5.10 5.84
CA HIS A 132 -7.29 -5.53 5.32
C HIS A 132 -6.64 -6.68 6.10
N ILE A 133 -6.83 -6.77 7.41
CA ILE A 133 -6.38 -7.88 8.26
C ILE A 133 -7.54 -8.40 9.10
N SER A 134 -7.61 -9.71 9.31
CA SER A 134 -8.55 -10.29 10.28
C SER A 134 -8.05 -10.00 11.70
N GLY A 135 -8.91 -9.49 12.56
CA GLY A 135 -8.48 -8.98 13.87
C GLY A 135 -9.63 -8.41 14.70
N SER A 136 -9.28 -7.59 15.69
CA SER A 136 -10.23 -6.91 16.57
C SER A 136 -10.13 -5.39 16.43
N ILE A 137 -11.26 -4.70 16.44
CA ILE A 137 -11.28 -3.23 16.46
C ILE A 137 -10.87 -2.73 17.85
N VAL A 138 -9.78 -1.99 17.94
CA VAL A 138 -9.27 -1.44 19.21
C VAL A 138 -9.53 0.04 19.39
N GLU A 139 -9.78 0.77 18.29
CA GLU A 139 -10.01 2.21 18.30
C GLU A 139 -10.92 2.63 17.13
N ILE A 140 -11.75 3.66 17.35
CA ILE A 140 -12.58 4.28 16.32
C ILE A 140 -12.06 5.69 16.06
N ILE A 141 -11.81 6.00 14.79
CA ILE A 141 -11.43 7.33 14.31
C ILE A 141 -12.71 7.99 13.80
N ALA A 142 -13.25 8.91 14.59
CA ALA A 142 -14.59 9.48 14.38
C ALA A 142 -14.78 9.99 12.94
N SER A 143 -15.83 9.50 12.29
CA SER A 143 -16.20 9.83 10.90
C SER A 143 -15.17 9.49 9.83
N GLU A 144 -14.11 8.74 10.14
CA GLU A 144 -13.03 8.48 9.19
C GLU A 144 -12.65 7.00 9.14
N GLY A 145 -12.68 6.27 10.25
CA GLY A 145 -12.13 4.92 10.24
C GLY A 145 -12.04 4.21 11.58
N ALA A 146 -11.18 3.21 11.64
CA ALA A 146 -10.88 2.45 12.86
C ALA A 146 -9.45 1.88 12.82
N ILE A 147 -8.95 1.44 13.97
CA ILE A 147 -7.70 0.66 14.06
C ILE A 147 -8.06 -0.80 14.27
N VAL A 148 -7.60 -1.65 13.35
CA VAL A 148 -7.69 -3.11 13.45
C VAL A 148 -6.41 -3.62 14.08
N GLU A 149 -6.53 -4.36 15.18
CA GLU A 149 -5.39 -4.99 15.85
C GLU A 149 -5.43 -6.51 15.64
N ALA A 150 -4.28 -7.06 15.26
CA ALA A 150 -4.06 -8.51 15.18
C ALA A 150 -2.70 -8.86 15.76
N TYR A 151 -2.52 -10.12 16.15
CA TYR A 151 -1.20 -10.68 16.40
C TYR A 151 -0.85 -11.62 15.26
N GLY A 152 0.36 -11.55 14.74
CA GLY A 152 0.70 -12.28 13.54
C GLY A 152 2.14 -12.14 13.09
N THR A 153 2.45 -12.88 12.03
CA THR A 153 3.67 -12.69 11.26
C THR A 153 3.59 -11.34 10.54
N TYR A 154 4.68 -10.57 10.59
CA TYR A 154 4.83 -9.28 9.92
C TYR A 154 6.16 -9.22 9.19
N ILE A 155 6.12 -9.02 7.88
CA ILE A 155 7.31 -8.97 7.03
C ILE A 155 7.22 -7.74 6.14
N GLN A 156 8.26 -6.91 6.12
CA GLN A 156 8.38 -5.81 5.18
C GLN A 156 9.22 -6.24 3.98
N GLY A 157 8.73 -5.95 2.78
CA GLY A 157 9.52 -6.05 1.57
C GLY A 157 10.30 -4.77 1.29
N ILE A 158 11.28 -4.87 0.39
CA ILE A 158 12.07 -3.72 -0.04
C ILE A 158 11.31 -2.86 -1.05
N PHE A 159 10.51 -3.50 -1.90
CA PHE A 159 9.80 -2.91 -3.03
C PHE A 159 8.55 -3.72 -3.39
N GLY A 160 7.53 -3.07 -3.93
CA GLY A 160 6.30 -3.72 -4.37
C GLY A 160 5.51 -2.83 -5.32
N VAL A 161 4.49 -3.43 -5.94
CA VAL A 161 3.53 -2.75 -6.81
C VAL A 161 2.14 -3.36 -6.64
N GLY A 162 1.10 -2.60 -6.98
CA GLY A 162 -0.28 -2.99 -6.72
C GLY A 162 -0.68 -2.75 -5.27
N GLY A 163 -1.98 -2.56 -5.06
CA GLY A 163 -2.54 -2.18 -3.77
C GLY A 163 -2.66 -3.33 -2.78
N GLU A 164 -3.56 -3.14 -1.83
CA GLU A 164 -3.91 -4.15 -0.83
C GLU A 164 -4.67 -5.33 -1.44
N THR A 165 -4.32 -6.54 -1.05
CA THR A 165 -5.07 -7.75 -1.38
C THR A 165 -4.95 -8.79 -0.28
N VAL A 166 -5.89 -9.75 -0.27
CA VAL A 166 -5.97 -10.80 0.74
C VAL A 166 -6.25 -12.13 0.06
N GLY A 167 -5.49 -13.17 0.39
CA GLY A 167 -5.69 -14.52 -0.12
C GLY A 167 -4.95 -15.57 0.71
N ALA A 168 -5.30 -16.83 0.51
CA ALA A 168 -4.56 -17.93 1.14
C ALA A 168 -3.14 -17.99 0.57
N LEU A 169 -2.14 -18.13 1.44
CA LEU A 169 -0.73 -18.24 1.03
C LEU A 169 -0.43 -19.64 0.49
N GLU A 170 0.21 -19.71 -0.67
CA GLU A 170 0.67 -20.96 -1.27
C GLU A 170 2.17 -20.83 -1.58
N VAL A 171 3.00 -21.68 -0.98
CA VAL A 171 4.43 -21.73 -1.31
C VAL A 171 4.62 -22.74 -2.44
N VAL A 172 5.08 -22.25 -3.60
CA VAL A 172 5.10 -23.04 -4.85
C VAL A 172 6.50 -23.49 -5.26
N VAL A 173 7.50 -23.23 -4.42
CA VAL A 173 8.88 -23.70 -4.59
C VAL A 173 9.40 -24.34 -3.31
N ASP A 174 10.43 -25.18 -3.43
CA ASP A 174 10.99 -25.91 -2.28
C ASP A 174 12.10 -25.17 -1.53
N SER A 175 12.75 -24.18 -2.16
CA SER A 175 13.90 -23.45 -1.62
C SER A 175 13.84 -21.94 -1.88
N PRO A 176 14.52 -21.13 -1.03
CA PRO A 176 14.61 -19.67 -1.21
C PRO A 176 15.34 -19.23 -2.48
N ASP A 177 16.17 -20.10 -3.07
CA ASP A 177 16.94 -19.83 -4.28
C ASP A 177 16.17 -20.16 -5.57
N ALA A 178 15.02 -20.83 -5.46
CA ALA A 178 14.30 -21.33 -6.62
C ALA A 178 13.50 -20.20 -7.32
N PRO A 179 13.57 -20.06 -8.65
CA PRO A 179 12.76 -19.09 -9.37
C PRO A 179 11.29 -19.53 -9.43
N LEU A 180 10.38 -18.55 -9.37
CA LEU A 180 8.97 -18.74 -9.69
C LEU A 180 8.79 -18.73 -11.21
N THR A 181 8.77 -19.91 -11.82
CA THR A 181 8.55 -20.06 -13.25
C THR A 181 7.07 -20.17 -13.60
N LYS A 182 6.74 -19.89 -14.86
CA LYS A 182 5.37 -19.97 -15.37
C LYS A 182 4.68 -21.31 -15.13
N ASP A 183 5.40 -22.43 -15.23
CA ASP A 183 4.82 -23.77 -15.07
C ASP A 183 4.36 -24.08 -13.64
N LEU A 184 4.87 -23.32 -12.66
CA LEU A 184 4.42 -23.40 -11.26
C LEU A 184 3.12 -22.62 -11.03
N VAL A 185 2.67 -21.82 -11.99
CA VAL A 185 1.43 -21.04 -11.91
C VAL A 185 0.28 -21.86 -12.48
N GLN A 186 -0.57 -22.41 -11.61
CA GLN A 186 -1.63 -23.34 -11.98
C GLN A 186 -3.03 -22.76 -11.74
N PRO A 187 -4.07 -23.22 -12.47
CA PRO A 187 -5.45 -22.77 -12.25
C PRO A 187 -5.97 -23.01 -10.82
N ALA A 188 -5.42 -23.99 -10.11
CA ALA A 188 -5.76 -24.27 -8.70
C ALA A 188 -5.30 -23.18 -7.72
N HIS A 189 -4.50 -22.22 -8.18
CA HIS A 189 -3.99 -21.11 -7.39
C HIS A 189 -4.86 -19.85 -7.49
N ARG A 190 -5.99 -19.91 -8.18
CA ARG A 190 -6.95 -18.80 -8.25
C ARG A 190 -7.31 -18.29 -6.86
N ASP A 191 -7.39 -16.97 -6.72
CA ASP A 191 -7.70 -16.25 -5.47
C ASP A 191 -6.65 -16.39 -4.35
N LYS A 192 -5.50 -17.04 -4.62
CA LYS A 192 -4.39 -17.20 -3.67
C LYS A 192 -3.30 -16.15 -3.84
N ILE A 193 -2.40 -16.12 -2.87
CA ILE A 193 -1.12 -15.40 -2.93
C ILE A 193 -0.01 -16.44 -3.06
N LEU A 194 0.82 -16.33 -4.10
CA LEU A 194 1.93 -17.26 -4.33
C LEU A 194 3.22 -16.75 -3.69
N CYS A 195 3.90 -17.61 -2.96
CA CYS A 195 5.27 -17.38 -2.51
C CYS A 195 6.24 -18.20 -3.39
N GLY A 196 7.09 -17.50 -4.12
CA GLY A 196 8.26 -18.07 -4.77
C GLY A 196 9.51 -17.99 -3.88
N GLY A 197 10.67 -18.26 -4.48
CA GLY A 197 11.97 -18.14 -3.83
C GLY A 197 12.68 -16.89 -4.34
N ALA A 198 13.61 -17.07 -5.27
CA ALA A 198 14.55 -16.03 -5.67
C ALA A 198 13.94 -14.95 -6.58
N VAL A 199 13.33 -15.33 -7.71
CA VAL A 199 12.95 -14.35 -8.72
C VAL A 199 11.70 -14.77 -9.46
N VAL A 200 10.94 -13.79 -9.97
CA VAL A 200 9.82 -14.03 -10.89
C VAL A 200 10.07 -13.27 -12.20
N GLY A 201 9.82 -13.94 -13.33
CA GLY A 201 9.85 -13.33 -14.66
C GLY A 201 8.48 -12.85 -15.12
N ASN A 202 8.44 -11.96 -16.12
CA ASN A 202 7.19 -11.40 -16.63
C ASN A 202 6.21 -12.48 -17.14
N ASP A 203 6.69 -13.56 -17.74
CA ASP A 203 5.85 -14.65 -18.24
C ASP A 203 5.03 -15.35 -17.12
N ALA A 204 5.64 -15.55 -15.95
CA ALA A 204 4.98 -16.08 -14.76
C ALA A 204 3.99 -15.07 -14.15
N ILE A 205 4.35 -13.77 -14.13
CA ILE A 205 3.46 -12.69 -13.66
C ILE A 205 2.20 -12.61 -14.55
N GLN A 206 2.36 -12.60 -15.87
CA GLN A 206 1.23 -12.55 -16.81
C GLN A 206 0.36 -13.81 -16.73
N GLU A 207 0.96 -14.98 -16.47
CA GLU A 207 0.22 -16.20 -16.17
C GLU A 207 -0.60 -16.05 -14.90
N ALA A 208 -0.01 -15.50 -13.83
CA ALA A 208 -0.68 -15.31 -12.56
C ALA A 208 -1.90 -14.38 -12.69
N ILE A 209 -1.75 -13.26 -13.38
CA ILE A 209 -2.85 -12.33 -13.70
C ILE A 209 -3.97 -13.08 -14.44
N ARG A 210 -3.64 -13.85 -15.48
CA ARG A 210 -4.62 -14.56 -16.30
C ARG A 210 -5.38 -15.64 -15.53
N GLN A 211 -4.71 -16.31 -14.59
CA GLN A 211 -5.31 -17.34 -13.74
C GLN A 211 -6.12 -16.75 -12.56
N GLY A 212 -6.05 -15.43 -12.34
CA GLY A 212 -6.73 -14.76 -11.23
C GLY A 212 -6.06 -15.02 -9.87
N ILE A 213 -4.74 -15.13 -9.85
CA ILE A 213 -3.96 -15.10 -8.61
C ILE A 213 -3.95 -13.67 -8.09
N LYS A 214 -4.18 -13.51 -6.79
CA LYS A 214 -4.32 -12.20 -6.15
C LYS A 214 -2.97 -11.52 -5.91
N GLY A 215 -1.90 -12.30 -5.67
CA GLY A 215 -0.59 -11.72 -5.44
C GLY A 215 0.59 -12.68 -5.49
N ILE A 216 1.79 -12.10 -5.50
CA ILE A 216 3.07 -12.81 -5.57
C ILE A 216 4.05 -12.22 -4.55
N ILE A 217 4.77 -13.08 -3.84
CA ILE A 217 5.87 -12.75 -2.93
C ILE A 217 7.14 -13.46 -3.43
N VAL A 218 8.22 -12.71 -3.66
CA VAL A 218 9.53 -13.24 -4.12
C VAL A 218 10.72 -12.46 -3.54
N GLY A 219 11.93 -13.02 -3.65
CA GLY A 219 13.19 -12.38 -3.32
C GLY A 219 13.49 -11.16 -4.20
N GLY A 220 13.35 -11.31 -5.51
CA GLY A 220 13.73 -10.31 -6.49
C GLY A 220 12.89 -10.27 -7.77
N ILE A 221 13.08 -9.19 -8.54
CA ILE A 221 12.48 -8.99 -9.87
C ILE A 221 13.47 -8.23 -10.77
N HIS A 222 13.52 -8.55 -12.06
CA HIS A 222 14.29 -7.74 -13.01
C HIS A 222 13.56 -6.42 -13.33
N ASP A 223 14.34 -5.34 -13.49
CA ASP A 223 13.82 -4.03 -13.88
C ASP A 223 13.02 -4.07 -15.20
N SER A 224 13.46 -4.90 -16.16
CA SER A 224 12.74 -5.10 -17.41
C SER A 224 11.36 -5.74 -17.22
N ASP A 225 11.26 -6.75 -16.35
CA ASP A 225 10.01 -7.42 -16.06
C ASP A 225 9.04 -6.50 -15.32
N LEU A 226 9.55 -5.68 -14.40
CA LEU A 226 8.76 -4.66 -13.72
C LEU A 226 8.24 -3.60 -14.70
N ARG A 227 9.08 -3.10 -15.61
CA ARG A 227 8.67 -2.13 -16.62
C ARG A 227 7.58 -2.70 -17.52
N ASP A 228 7.71 -3.97 -17.93
CA ASP A 228 6.70 -4.63 -18.76
C ASP A 228 5.38 -4.83 -18.02
N LEU A 229 5.43 -5.14 -16.72
CA LEU A 229 4.26 -5.22 -15.85
C LEU A 229 3.55 -3.86 -15.70
N LEU A 230 4.31 -2.79 -15.47
CA LEU A 230 3.76 -1.44 -15.28
C LEU A 230 3.31 -0.78 -16.58
N GLY A 231 3.96 -1.08 -17.70
CA GLY A 231 3.76 -0.41 -18.99
C GLY A 231 4.42 0.97 -19.10
N TYR A 232 5.23 1.37 -18.11
CA TYR A 232 5.97 2.63 -18.07
C TYR A 232 7.23 2.52 -17.21
N GLU A 233 8.16 3.48 -17.34
CA GLU A 233 9.38 3.53 -16.52
C GLU A 233 9.11 4.18 -15.15
N LEU A 234 9.50 3.48 -14.08
CA LEU A 234 9.30 3.94 -12.71
C LEU A 234 10.32 5.03 -12.35
N GLY A 235 9.96 6.30 -12.52
CA GLY A 235 10.86 7.42 -12.22
C GLY A 235 11.01 7.73 -10.73
N VAL A 236 9.88 7.85 -10.01
CA VAL A 236 9.84 8.03 -8.55
C VAL A 236 9.10 6.82 -8.01
N ALA A 237 9.74 6.03 -7.14
CA ALA A 237 9.13 4.83 -6.57
C ALA A 237 8.05 5.20 -5.54
N ILE A 238 6.89 5.60 -6.06
CA ILE A 238 5.60 5.74 -5.38
C ILE A 238 4.66 4.79 -6.11
N THR A 239 4.31 3.69 -5.46
CA THR A 239 3.53 2.59 -6.03
C THR A 239 2.38 2.22 -5.09
N GLY A 240 1.52 1.30 -5.51
CA GLY A 240 0.40 0.76 -4.73
C GLY A 240 -0.98 1.22 -5.21
N SER A 241 -1.04 2.12 -6.19
CA SER A 241 -2.29 2.58 -6.82
C SER A 241 -2.50 2.02 -8.22
N GLU A 242 -1.58 1.19 -8.71
CA GLU A 242 -1.65 0.58 -10.03
C GLU A 242 -2.72 -0.52 -10.07
N SER A 243 -3.47 -0.57 -11.17
CA SER A 243 -4.46 -1.63 -11.43
C SER A 243 -3.86 -2.75 -12.27
N LEU A 244 -2.98 -3.55 -11.67
CA LEU A 244 -2.18 -4.58 -12.37
C LEU A 244 -2.87 -5.95 -12.46
N GLY A 245 -3.96 -6.15 -11.73
CA GLY A 245 -4.64 -7.45 -11.61
C GLY A 245 -4.01 -8.40 -10.58
N LEU A 246 -2.86 -8.06 -10.01
CA LEU A 246 -2.28 -8.69 -8.82
C LEU A 246 -1.44 -7.69 -8.02
N THR A 247 -1.11 -8.05 -6.78
CA THR A 247 -0.13 -7.34 -5.95
C THR A 247 1.19 -8.11 -5.90
N LEU A 248 2.30 -7.42 -6.11
CA LEU A 248 3.65 -7.99 -6.05
C LEU A 248 4.42 -7.40 -4.86
N VAL A 249 4.98 -8.26 -4.03
CA VAL A 249 5.90 -7.88 -2.95
C VAL A 249 7.26 -8.53 -3.19
N VAL A 250 8.29 -7.70 -3.21
CA VAL A 250 9.69 -8.09 -3.39
C VAL A 250 10.43 -7.87 -2.07
N THR A 251 11.02 -8.93 -1.55
CA THR A 251 11.61 -8.96 -0.21
C THR A 251 13.04 -8.42 -0.18
N GLU A 252 13.86 -8.73 -1.19
CA GLU A 252 15.31 -8.45 -1.18
C GLU A 252 15.75 -7.40 -2.21
N GLY A 253 15.16 -7.35 -3.42
CA GLY A 253 15.41 -6.26 -4.37
C GLY A 253 15.34 -6.57 -5.85
N PHE A 254 16.19 -5.90 -6.64
CA PHE A 254 16.16 -5.98 -8.09
C PHE A 254 17.22 -6.93 -8.64
N GLY A 255 16.81 -7.85 -9.51
CA GLY A 255 17.64 -8.93 -10.07
C GLY A 255 17.29 -10.30 -9.53
N GLU A 256 18.13 -11.29 -9.84
CA GLU A 256 18.03 -12.65 -9.31
C GLU A 256 18.59 -12.70 -7.89
N ILE A 257 17.75 -12.48 -6.89
CA ILE A 257 18.15 -12.43 -5.48
C ILE A 257 17.34 -13.45 -4.70
N SER A 258 18.02 -14.45 -4.12
CA SER A 258 17.39 -15.41 -3.22
C SER A 258 16.73 -14.71 -2.05
N MET A 259 15.48 -15.09 -1.74
CA MET A 259 14.81 -14.64 -0.53
C MET A 259 15.63 -15.05 0.70
N ALA A 260 15.72 -14.21 1.72
CA ALA A 260 16.39 -14.61 2.96
C ALA A 260 15.75 -15.90 3.53
N ALA A 261 16.57 -16.89 3.90
CA ALA A 261 16.09 -18.19 4.37
C ALA A 261 15.09 -18.06 5.51
N ARG A 262 15.34 -17.16 6.48
CA ARG A 262 14.40 -16.85 7.57
C ARG A 262 13.04 -16.38 7.06
N THR A 263 13.00 -15.46 6.09
CA THR A 263 11.75 -14.95 5.50
C THR A 263 10.99 -16.06 4.79
N PHE A 264 11.70 -16.85 3.99
CA PHE A 264 11.14 -18.00 3.28
C PHE A 264 10.58 -19.05 4.24
N ASP A 265 11.33 -19.42 5.28
CA ASP A 265 10.91 -20.40 6.28
C ASP A 265 9.68 -19.94 7.07
N LEU A 266 9.60 -18.64 7.39
CA LEU A 266 8.41 -18.05 8.02
C LEU A 266 7.18 -18.14 7.11
N LEU A 267 7.30 -17.77 5.83
CA LEU A 267 6.19 -17.86 4.87
C LEU A 267 5.78 -19.32 4.65
N LYS A 268 6.75 -20.24 4.57
CA LYS A 268 6.51 -21.68 4.44
C LYS A 268 5.80 -22.26 5.66
N ALA A 269 6.14 -21.83 6.87
CA ALA A 269 5.46 -22.23 8.09
C ALA A 269 3.99 -21.76 8.15
N GLN A 270 3.63 -20.71 7.39
CA GLN A 270 2.29 -20.14 7.32
C GLN A 270 1.54 -20.52 6.03
N ALA A 271 2.01 -21.51 5.28
CA ALA A 271 1.34 -21.97 4.08
C ALA A 271 -0.11 -22.40 4.37
N GLY A 272 -1.04 -21.97 3.51
CA GLY A 272 -2.48 -22.18 3.63
C GLY A 272 -3.22 -21.13 4.47
N MET A 273 -2.51 -20.29 5.22
CA MET A 273 -3.11 -19.25 6.06
C MET A 273 -3.57 -18.05 5.22
N MET A 274 -4.65 -17.40 5.66
CA MET A 274 -5.09 -16.14 5.08
C MET A 274 -4.03 -15.06 5.32
N THR A 275 -3.57 -14.46 4.24
CA THR A 275 -2.46 -13.53 4.21
C THR A 275 -2.89 -12.24 3.53
N SER A 276 -2.54 -11.13 4.14
CA SER A 276 -2.77 -9.79 3.62
C SER A 276 -1.45 -9.23 3.12
N ILE A 277 -1.43 -8.73 1.89
CA ILE A 277 -0.26 -8.06 1.33
C ILE A 277 -0.62 -6.68 0.79
N ASN A 278 0.33 -5.77 0.87
CA ASN A 278 0.24 -4.45 0.25
C ASN A 278 1.54 -4.18 -0.50
N GLY A 279 1.45 -3.91 -1.81
CA GLY A 279 2.61 -3.60 -2.65
C GLY A 279 3.04 -2.14 -2.56
N ALA A 280 2.29 -1.27 -1.87
CA ALA A 280 2.59 0.16 -1.82
C ALA A 280 4.01 0.44 -1.32
N THR A 281 4.78 1.14 -2.14
CA THR A 281 6.15 1.52 -1.82
C THR A 281 6.31 3.02 -2.01
N GLN A 282 6.90 3.69 -1.02
CA GLN A 282 7.28 5.10 -1.08
C GLN A 282 8.66 5.29 -0.45
N ILE A 283 9.65 5.68 -1.26
CA ILE A 283 11.06 5.72 -0.83
C ILE A 283 11.50 7.04 -0.16
N ARG A 284 10.76 8.14 -0.34
CA ARG A 284 11.13 9.47 0.17
C ARG A 284 9.92 10.14 0.82
N ALA A 285 10.16 10.89 1.91
CA ALA A 285 9.18 11.62 2.72
C ALA A 285 7.94 10.78 3.11
N GLY A 286 7.87 10.29 4.36
CA GLY A 286 6.80 9.37 4.76
C GLY A 286 6.99 8.00 4.09
N VAL A 287 8.12 7.34 4.42
CA VAL A 287 8.51 6.07 3.82
C VAL A 287 7.41 5.03 4.05
N VAL A 288 6.90 4.45 2.96
CA VAL A 288 5.98 3.32 2.97
C VAL A 288 6.71 2.13 2.40
N ARG A 289 6.64 1.00 3.12
CA ARG A 289 7.19 -0.26 2.66
C ARG A 289 6.04 -1.20 2.33
N PRO A 290 6.21 -2.04 1.30
CA PRO A 290 5.28 -3.13 1.08
C PRO A 290 5.35 -4.07 2.28
N GLU A 291 4.22 -4.69 2.60
CA GLU A 291 4.09 -5.51 3.79
C GLU A 291 3.33 -6.80 3.51
N ILE A 292 3.65 -7.81 4.31
CA ILE A 292 2.99 -9.10 4.36
C ILE A 292 2.58 -9.33 5.81
N ILE A 293 1.29 -9.55 6.02
CA ILE A 293 0.67 -9.72 7.32
C ILE A 293 -0.06 -11.05 7.33
N ILE A 294 0.26 -11.92 8.28
CA ILE A 294 -0.43 -13.19 8.47
C ILE A 294 -0.92 -13.25 9.91
N PRO A 295 -2.19 -12.91 10.18
CA PRO A 295 -2.77 -13.06 11.49
C PRO A 295 -2.71 -14.51 11.96
N VAL A 296 -2.25 -14.75 13.18
CA VAL A 296 -2.22 -16.06 13.82
C VAL A 296 -3.03 -16.00 15.11
N GLU A 297 -3.80 -17.05 15.40
CA GLU A 297 -4.46 -17.13 16.70
C GLU A 297 -3.41 -17.32 17.80
N VAL A 298 -3.42 -16.41 18.77
CA VAL A 298 -2.64 -16.59 20.00
C VAL A 298 -3.35 -17.62 20.85
N GLN A 299 -2.80 -18.84 20.93
CA GLN A 299 -3.15 -19.73 22.05
C GLN A 299 -2.68 -19.04 23.34
N ALA A 300 -3.58 -18.92 24.32
CA ALA A 300 -3.44 -18.08 25.51
C ALA A 300 -2.33 -18.48 26.50
N GLU A 301 -1.33 -19.27 26.09
CA GLU A 301 -0.22 -19.67 26.93
C GLU A 301 1.09 -19.17 26.31
N THR A 302 1.84 -18.38 27.10
CA THR A 302 3.13 -17.73 26.79
C THR A 302 3.10 -16.45 25.95
N VAL A 303 2.52 -15.38 26.51
CA VAL A 303 3.06 -14.03 26.24
C VAL A 303 4.28 -13.85 27.14
N ASP A 304 5.44 -14.34 26.68
CA ASP A 304 6.70 -13.87 27.24
C ASP A 304 6.88 -12.43 26.77
N ALA A 305 6.70 -11.49 27.71
CA ALA A 305 6.78 -10.04 27.49
C ALA A 305 8.24 -9.55 27.26
N ASN A 306 9.01 -10.27 26.45
CA ASN A 306 10.43 -10.01 26.18
C ASN A 306 10.77 -9.92 24.67
N LEU A 307 9.84 -9.48 23.83
CA LEU A 307 10.15 -9.06 22.45
C LEU A 307 10.04 -7.54 22.31
N ALA A 308 10.78 -6.83 23.16
CA ALA A 308 11.21 -5.47 22.83
C ALA A 308 12.28 -5.62 21.74
N GLY A 309 11.95 -5.20 20.51
CA GLY A 309 12.78 -5.39 19.32
C GLY A 309 14.26 -5.09 19.58
N ASP A 310 15.13 -5.97 19.05
CA ASP A 310 16.56 -6.04 19.32
C ASP A 310 17.19 -4.70 19.65
N ALA A 311 17.19 -4.39 20.95
CA ALA A 311 17.89 -3.23 21.44
C ALA A 311 19.38 -3.51 21.29
N LEU A 312 20.13 -2.58 20.70
CA LEU A 312 21.58 -2.61 20.69
C LEU A 312 22.06 -2.68 22.15
N ASN A 313 22.48 -3.86 22.58
CA ASN A 313 22.95 -4.16 23.93
C ASN A 313 24.43 -4.51 23.87
N ILE A 314 25.11 -4.45 25.01
CA ILE A 314 26.48 -4.99 25.12
C ILE A 314 26.41 -6.49 24.84
N GLY A 315 27.28 -6.97 23.95
CA GLY A 315 27.32 -8.35 23.47
C GLY A 315 26.54 -8.62 22.18
N THR A 316 25.71 -7.67 21.71
CA THR A 316 24.97 -7.81 20.44
C THR A 316 25.95 -7.97 19.27
N PRO A 317 25.80 -9.01 18.43
CA PRO A 317 26.56 -9.14 17.20
C PRO A 317 26.06 -8.14 16.15
N ILE A 318 27.00 -7.47 15.49
CA ILE A 318 26.72 -6.40 14.52
C ILE A 318 27.61 -6.55 13.28
N ARG A 319 27.15 -5.99 12.15
CA ARG A 319 27.97 -5.76 10.95
C ARG A 319 28.15 -4.26 10.76
N ILE A 320 29.34 -3.84 10.38
CA ILE A 320 29.62 -2.44 10.06
C ILE A 320 29.20 -2.15 8.62
N ILE A 321 28.36 -1.13 8.42
CA ILE A 321 27.77 -0.75 7.12
C ILE A 321 28.36 0.54 6.55
N ARG A 322 29.50 1.02 7.08
CA ARG A 322 30.23 2.20 6.58
C ARG A 322 31.74 1.99 6.59
N GLU A 323 32.42 2.65 5.66
CA GLU A 323 33.88 2.78 5.67
C GLU A 323 34.37 3.43 6.98
N PRO A 324 35.61 3.13 7.43
CA PRO A 324 36.62 2.30 6.78
C PRO A 324 36.46 0.80 7.03
N TYR A 325 35.53 0.38 7.90
CA TYR A 325 35.37 -1.01 8.33
C TYR A 325 34.17 -1.72 7.67
N PHE A 326 33.73 -1.24 6.51
CA PHE A 326 32.54 -1.76 5.82
C PHE A 326 32.61 -3.28 5.63
N GLY A 327 31.54 -3.97 6.00
CA GLY A 327 31.40 -5.43 5.91
C GLY A 327 32.01 -6.22 7.07
N GLN A 328 32.80 -5.59 7.95
CA GLN A 328 33.40 -6.28 9.09
C GLN A 328 32.37 -6.62 10.17
N LEU A 329 32.56 -7.79 10.79
CA LEU A 329 31.74 -8.30 11.88
C LEU A 329 32.38 -7.96 13.22
N GLY A 330 31.54 -7.71 14.22
CA GLY A 330 32.01 -7.47 15.58
C GLY A 330 30.90 -7.59 16.61
N ARG A 331 31.28 -7.39 17.87
CA ARG A 331 30.36 -7.38 19.01
C ARG A 331 30.43 -6.06 19.76
N VAL A 332 29.27 -5.56 20.17
CA VAL A 332 29.17 -4.33 20.97
C VAL A 332 29.83 -4.56 22.34
N CYS A 333 30.84 -3.78 22.68
CA CYS A 333 31.53 -3.86 23.97
C CYS A 333 31.09 -2.76 24.94
N ALA A 334 30.77 -1.57 24.43
CA ALA A 334 30.30 -0.48 25.25
C ALA A 334 29.32 0.42 24.49
N LEU A 335 28.42 1.05 25.26
CA LEU A 335 27.43 2.01 24.76
C LEU A 335 27.57 3.32 25.55
N PRO A 336 28.56 4.17 25.22
CA PRO A 336 28.71 5.47 25.87
C PRO A 336 27.41 6.27 25.81
N VAL A 337 27.04 6.87 26.94
CA VAL A 337 25.81 7.67 27.10
C VAL A 337 26.01 9.10 26.58
N GLU A 338 27.24 9.61 26.72
CA GLU A 338 27.63 10.94 26.28
C GLU A 338 27.86 10.97 24.75
N LEU A 339 27.44 12.08 24.12
CA LEU A 339 27.73 12.33 22.71
C LEU A 339 29.23 12.54 22.55
N GLN A 340 29.85 11.83 21.61
CA GLN A 340 31.25 12.05 21.26
C GLN A 340 31.35 12.93 20.02
N GLU A 341 32.37 13.80 20.04
CA GLU A 341 32.72 14.67 18.92
C GLU A 341 33.60 13.88 17.96
N LEU A 342 33.10 13.66 16.75
CA LEU A 342 33.87 13.04 15.67
C LEU A 342 34.88 14.04 15.08
N GLU A 343 35.79 13.56 14.23
CA GLU A 343 36.68 14.40 13.42
C GLU A 343 35.94 15.42 12.55
N THR A 344 34.64 15.18 12.29
CA THR A 344 33.74 16.08 11.56
C THR A 344 33.08 17.16 12.44
N GLU A 345 33.50 17.29 13.71
CA GLU A 345 32.90 18.17 14.74
C GLU A 345 31.43 17.82 15.09
N ALA A 346 30.88 16.76 14.49
CA ALA A 346 29.53 16.29 14.76
C ALA A 346 29.48 15.54 16.10
N LYS A 347 28.55 15.97 16.97
CA LYS A 347 28.26 15.30 18.25
C LYS A 347 27.26 14.18 18.03
N VAL A 348 27.74 12.94 18.00
CA VAL A 348 26.90 11.76 17.73
C VAL A 348 26.98 10.74 18.85
N ARG A 349 25.96 9.90 18.93
CA ARG A 349 25.99 8.71 19.79
C ARG A 349 26.85 7.66 19.14
N VAL A 350 27.85 7.18 19.86
CA VAL A 350 28.77 6.14 19.41
C VAL A 350 28.48 4.81 20.11
N LEU A 351 29.09 3.75 19.60
CA LEU A 351 29.31 2.49 20.29
C LEU A 351 30.77 2.08 20.15
N GLU A 352 31.24 1.25 21.09
CA GLU A 352 32.52 0.55 20.95
C GLU A 352 32.26 -0.87 20.47
N VAL A 353 32.95 -1.28 19.40
CA VAL A 353 32.85 -2.61 18.80
C VAL A 353 34.19 -3.30 18.93
N GLU A 354 34.18 -4.57 19.35
CA GLU A 354 35.32 -5.47 19.23
C GLU A 354 35.12 -6.30 17.95
N LEU A 355 36.05 -6.10 17.01
CA LEU A 355 36.09 -6.79 15.72
C LEU A 355 36.64 -8.21 15.89
N GLU A 356 36.42 -9.08 14.92
CA GLU A 356 36.91 -10.47 14.96
C GLU A 356 38.44 -10.59 15.06
N ASP A 357 39.18 -9.58 14.59
CA ASP A 357 40.64 -9.50 14.71
C ASP A 357 41.13 -9.06 16.11
N GLY A 358 40.20 -8.81 17.04
CA GLY A 358 40.45 -8.36 18.41
C GLY A 358 40.63 -6.85 18.55
N ASN A 359 40.59 -6.07 17.46
CA ASN A 359 40.69 -4.63 17.53
C ASN A 359 39.40 -4.00 18.06
N ARG A 360 39.56 -2.93 18.85
CA ARG A 360 38.43 -2.12 19.34
C ARG A 360 38.32 -0.82 18.57
N VAL A 361 37.13 -0.57 18.06
CA VAL A 361 36.83 0.60 17.22
C VAL A 361 35.61 1.33 17.77
N VAL A 362 35.63 2.66 17.69
CA VAL A 362 34.53 3.54 18.11
C VAL A 362 33.83 4.06 16.86
N LEU A 363 32.54 3.78 16.72
CA LEU A 363 31.76 4.15 15.54
C LEU A 363 30.44 4.81 15.93
N PRO A 364 29.87 5.68 15.08
CA PRO A 364 28.49 6.12 15.20
C PRO A 364 27.52 4.92 15.21
N ARG A 365 26.48 4.97 16.05
CA ARG A 365 25.45 3.91 16.09
C ARG A 365 24.73 3.69 14.77
N ALA A 366 24.68 4.71 13.91
CA ALA A 366 24.09 4.61 12.58
C ALA A 366 24.95 3.85 11.56
N ASN A 367 26.19 3.49 11.91
CA ASN A 367 27.14 2.82 11.02
C ASN A 367 27.17 1.31 11.22
N VAL A 368 26.25 0.75 12.00
CA VAL A 368 26.15 -0.69 12.26
C VAL A 368 24.73 -1.20 12.05
N GLU A 369 24.61 -2.44 11.60
CA GLU A 369 23.36 -3.20 11.59
C GLU A 369 23.46 -4.36 12.60
N ILE A 370 22.37 -4.67 13.29
CA ILE A 370 22.30 -5.84 14.18
C ILE A 370 22.18 -7.09 13.33
N ILE A 371 22.97 -8.12 13.68
CA ILE A 371 22.87 -9.43 13.07
C ILE A 371 22.10 -10.31 14.04
N GLU A 372 20.97 -10.85 13.63
CA GLU A 372 20.31 -11.91 14.40
C GLU A 372 21.10 -13.22 14.16
N VAL A 373 21.53 -13.87 15.24
CA VAL A 373 22.21 -15.19 15.20
C VAL A 373 21.19 -16.29 15.37
#